data_AF-A0A7E6F356-F1
#
_entry.id   AF-A0A7E6F356-F1
#
_cell.length_a   1.000
_cell.length_b   1.000
_cell.length_c   1.000
_cell.angle_alpha   90.00
_cell.angle_beta   90.00
_cell.angle_gamma   90.00
#
_symmetry.space_group_name_H-M   'P 1'
#
loop_
_entity.id
_entity.type
_entity.pdbx_description
1 polymer ?
#
loop_
_entity_poly.entity_id
_entity_poly.type
_entity_poly.pdbx_seq_one_letter_code
_entity_poly.pdbx_strand_id
1 'polypeptide(L)'
;MVGCYFPITVRLIVLLTLGLLAKSENCKKLSYCSCQKENGDIIDLQQFGSRVFQAYKNSAIYKWLPCAQMECMNTSQTLCKFIVISPTVQYPNNLGSIESVHFTVVGGTVNLNYKDPTGNTQSTVSLVCSEEKETTFQHIQNITIFNYQKYFFQLQSKQFCSSHSLSTGSIICIVLLCACIISRPRSCYQYICTT
;
A
#
# COMPACT_ATOMS: atom_id res chain seq x y z
N MET A 1 52.16 10.80 -5.13
CA MET A 1 51.01 11.48 -4.51
C MET A 1 49.74 10.81 -5.04
N VAL A 2 49.20 9.83 -4.31
CA VAL A 2 47.99 9.11 -4.72
C VAL A 2 46.84 9.70 -3.93
N GLY A 3 46.03 10.53 -4.59
CA GLY A 3 44.92 11.23 -3.97
C GLY A 3 43.82 10.26 -3.51
N CYS A 4 43.49 10.33 -2.23
CA CYS A 4 42.39 9.61 -1.59
C CYS A 4 41.03 10.12 -2.12
N TYR A 5 40.59 9.67 -3.29
CA TYR A 5 39.27 9.95 -3.86
C TYR A 5 38.13 9.06 -3.31
N PHE A 6 38.40 8.29 -2.24
CA PHE A 6 37.51 7.22 -1.76
C PHE A 6 36.29 7.64 -0.91
N PRO A 7 36.29 8.74 -0.10
CA PRO A 7 35.14 9.02 0.77
C PRO A 7 34.01 9.79 0.09
N ILE A 8 34.29 10.50 -1.00
CA ILE A 8 33.32 11.37 -1.70
C ILE A 8 32.40 10.54 -2.59
N THR A 9 32.96 9.56 -3.32
CA THR A 9 32.21 8.65 -4.19
C THR A 9 31.22 7.78 -3.41
N VAL A 10 31.62 7.26 -2.25
CA VAL A 10 30.74 6.46 -1.37
C VAL A 10 29.56 7.30 -0.84
N ARG A 11 29.81 8.55 -0.39
CA ARG A 11 28.75 9.45 0.06
C ARG A 11 27.77 9.81 -1.07
N LEU A 12 28.28 10.03 -2.29
CA LEU A 12 27.45 10.35 -3.44
C LEU A 12 26.55 9.16 -3.83
N ILE A 13 27.09 7.94 -3.81
CA ILE A 13 26.33 6.71 -4.09
C ILE A 13 25.24 6.49 -3.04
N VAL A 14 25.56 6.66 -1.75
CA VAL A 14 24.58 6.54 -0.65
C VAL A 14 23.45 7.57 -0.83
N LEU A 15 23.77 8.83 -1.09
CA LEU A 15 22.76 9.88 -1.32
C LEU A 15 21.90 9.62 -2.57
N LEU A 16 22.49 9.12 -3.65
CA LEU A 16 21.77 8.72 -4.86
C LEU A 16 20.84 7.52 -4.61
N THR A 17 21.29 6.52 -3.85
CA THR A 17 20.44 5.36 -3.47
C THR A 17 19.32 5.74 -2.50
N LEU A 18 19.54 6.67 -1.56
CA LEU A 18 18.49 7.16 -0.66
C LEU A 18 17.46 8.03 -1.41
N GLY A 19 17.88 8.83 -2.39
CA GLY A 19 16.97 9.64 -3.19
C GLY A 19 16.03 8.83 -4.10
N LEU A 20 16.48 7.66 -4.57
CA LEU A 20 15.68 6.75 -5.41
C LEU A 20 14.59 6.00 -4.63
N LEU A 21 14.73 5.85 -3.31
CA LEU A 21 13.76 5.13 -2.47
C LEU A 21 12.48 5.93 -2.14
N ALA A 22 12.48 7.23 -2.40
CA ALA A 22 11.32 8.10 -2.13
C ALA A 22 10.46 8.35 -3.39
N LYS A 23 10.52 7.46 -4.39
CA LYS A 23 9.59 7.53 -5.51
C LYS A 23 8.20 7.13 -5.00
N SER A 24 7.28 8.09 -4.93
CA SER A 24 5.86 7.83 -4.73
C SER A 24 5.36 6.97 -5.88
N GLU A 25 5.27 5.66 -5.67
CA GLU A 25 4.69 4.75 -6.65
C GLU A 25 3.22 5.09 -6.87
N ASN A 26 2.79 5.15 -8.13
CA ASN A 26 1.39 5.31 -8.47
C ASN A 26 0.79 3.94 -8.86
N CYS A 27 -0.46 3.68 -8.48
CA CYS A 27 -1.20 2.53 -9.01
C CYS A 27 -2.10 3.00 -10.14
N LYS A 28 -1.80 2.57 -11.38
CA LYS A 28 -2.61 2.89 -12.55
C LYS A 28 -3.95 2.17 -12.43
N LYS A 29 -5.04 2.92 -12.26
CA LYS A 29 -6.40 2.39 -12.21
C LYS A 29 -6.71 1.65 -13.51
N LEU A 30 -7.09 0.38 -13.41
CA LEU A 30 -7.56 -0.45 -14.53
C LEU A 30 -9.09 -0.54 -14.52
N SER A 31 -9.68 -0.71 -13.35
CA SER A 31 -11.13 -0.69 -13.12
C SER A 31 -11.47 -0.08 -11.76
N TYR A 32 -12.73 -0.10 -11.35
CA TYR A 32 -13.10 0.27 -9.97
C TYR A 32 -12.55 -0.70 -8.91
N CYS A 33 -12.21 -1.93 -9.32
CA CYS A 33 -11.74 -3.01 -8.47
C CYS A 33 -10.25 -3.29 -8.53
N SER A 34 -9.58 -2.77 -9.56
CA SER A 34 -8.25 -3.22 -9.91
C SER A 34 -7.34 -2.06 -10.30
N CYS A 35 -6.07 -2.22 -9.97
CA CYS A 35 -5.03 -1.29 -10.36
C CYS A 35 -3.72 -2.04 -10.61
N GLN A 36 -2.89 -1.49 -11.49
CA GLN A 36 -1.56 -2.00 -11.79
C GLN A 36 -0.51 -1.10 -11.12
N LYS A 37 0.35 -1.70 -10.32
CA LYS A 37 1.52 -1.04 -9.72
C LYS A 37 2.59 -0.79 -10.79
N GLU A 38 3.54 0.12 -10.51
CA GLU A 38 4.65 0.41 -11.44
C GLU A 38 5.54 -0.80 -11.75
N ASN A 39 5.65 -1.76 -10.82
CA ASN A 39 6.40 -3.00 -11.00
C ASN A 39 5.68 -4.03 -11.89
N GLY A 40 4.47 -3.72 -12.37
CA GLY A 40 3.65 -4.60 -13.20
C GLY A 40 2.65 -5.46 -12.42
N ASP A 41 2.78 -5.59 -11.09
CA ASP A 41 1.85 -6.36 -10.26
C ASP A 41 0.43 -5.79 -10.37
N ILE A 42 -0.54 -6.67 -10.57
CA ILE A 42 -1.96 -6.31 -10.61
C ILE A 42 -2.58 -6.64 -9.27
N ILE A 43 -3.15 -5.63 -8.63
CA ILE A 43 -4.08 -5.82 -7.52
C ILE A 43 -5.48 -5.89 -8.12
N ASP A 44 -6.13 -7.03 -7.95
CA ASP A 44 -7.52 -7.22 -8.37
C ASP A 44 -8.37 -7.67 -7.18
N LEU A 45 -9.37 -6.85 -6.84
CA LEU A 45 -10.33 -7.16 -5.79
C LEU A 45 -11.52 -7.98 -6.29
N GLN A 46 -11.66 -8.21 -7.61
CA GLN A 46 -12.72 -9.08 -8.15
C GLN A 46 -12.60 -10.53 -7.67
N GLN A 47 -11.40 -10.96 -7.26
CA GLN A 47 -11.19 -12.27 -6.64
C GLN A 47 -12.04 -12.50 -5.38
N PHE A 48 -12.47 -11.44 -4.71
CA PHE A 48 -13.38 -11.51 -3.56
C PHE A 48 -14.86 -11.59 -3.97
N GLY A 49 -15.17 -11.52 -5.26
CA GLY A 49 -16.52 -11.58 -5.80
C GLY A 49 -17.47 -10.57 -5.15
N SER A 50 -18.62 -11.07 -4.71
CA SER A 50 -19.65 -10.28 -4.01
C SER A 50 -19.48 -10.26 -2.48
N ARG A 51 -18.30 -10.63 -1.96
CA ARG A 51 -18.07 -10.69 -0.51
C ARG A 51 -18.17 -9.29 0.11
N VAL A 52 -19.04 -9.18 1.12
CA VAL A 52 -19.15 -8.00 1.97
C VAL A 52 -18.25 -8.17 3.18
N PHE A 53 -17.25 -7.31 3.30
CA PHE A 53 -16.38 -7.23 4.46
C PHE A 53 -17.05 -6.42 5.56
N GLN A 54 -16.89 -6.84 6.81
CA GLN A 54 -17.54 -6.21 7.96
C GLN A 54 -16.54 -6.00 9.10
N ALA A 55 -16.62 -4.84 9.75
CA ALA A 55 -15.86 -4.53 10.94
C ALA A 55 -16.78 -3.92 12.00
N TYR A 56 -16.61 -4.34 13.25
CA TYR A 56 -17.38 -3.82 14.39
C TYR A 56 -16.48 -2.95 15.25
N LYS A 57 -16.90 -1.72 15.53
CA LYS A 57 -16.18 -0.82 16.45
C LYS A 57 -17.12 0.23 17.02
N ASN A 58 -17.05 0.46 18.35
CA ASN A 58 -17.78 1.52 19.05
C ASN A 58 -19.29 1.55 18.71
N SER A 59 -19.97 0.41 18.83
CA SER A 59 -21.39 0.26 18.51
C SER A 59 -21.76 0.62 17.07
N ALA A 60 -20.80 0.55 16.14
CA ALA A 60 -21.04 0.70 14.72
C ALA A 60 -20.57 -0.52 13.94
N ILE A 61 -21.31 -0.85 12.90
CA ILE A 61 -20.97 -1.86 11.90
C ILE A 61 -20.53 -1.14 10.64
N TYR A 62 -19.31 -1.38 10.21
CA TYR A 62 -18.77 -0.88 8.95
C TYR A 62 -18.82 -2.00 7.94
N LYS A 63 -19.48 -1.76 6.80
CA LYS A 63 -19.57 -2.73 5.70
C LYS A 63 -18.86 -2.18 4.48
N TRP A 64 -18.11 -3.03 3.79
CA TRP A 64 -17.41 -2.69 2.56
C TRP A 64 -17.57 -3.78 1.49
N LEU A 65 -17.94 -3.36 0.28
CA LEU A 65 -18.07 -4.20 -0.90
C LEU A 65 -17.19 -3.61 -2.02
N PRO A 66 -15.95 -4.08 -2.19
CA PRO A 66 -14.94 -3.43 -3.04
C PRO A 66 -15.34 -3.23 -4.51
N CYS A 67 -16.16 -4.14 -5.03
CA CYS A 67 -16.40 -4.28 -6.47
C CYS A 67 -17.82 -4.03 -6.93
N ALA A 68 -18.68 -3.64 -6.00
CA ALA A 68 -20.07 -3.36 -6.29
C ALA A 68 -20.60 -2.35 -5.26
N GLN A 69 -21.86 -1.99 -5.42
CA GLN A 69 -22.57 -1.17 -4.46
C GLN A 69 -23.49 -2.06 -3.62
N MET A 70 -23.68 -1.68 -2.38
CA MET A 70 -24.67 -2.26 -1.47
C MET A 70 -25.60 -1.15 -1.00
N GLU A 71 -26.83 -1.54 -0.64
CA GLU A 71 -27.79 -0.60 -0.07
C GLU A 71 -27.35 -0.12 1.32
N CYS A 72 -27.00 1.16 1.43
CA CYS A 72 -26.90 1.90 2.68
C CYS A 72 -28.24 2.61 2.93
N MET A 73 -29.29 1.83 3.24
CA MET A 73 -30.71 2.24 3.34
C MET A 73 -31.33 2.78 2.04
N ASN A 74 -31.07 4.05 1.70
CA ASN A 74 -31.69 4.74 0.54
C ASN A 74 -30.66 5.15 -0.51
N THR A 75 -29.41 4.70 -0.34
CA THR A 75 -28.31 5.05 -1.24
C THR A 75 -27.45 3.82 -1.47
N SER A 76 -27.14 3.53 -2.73
CA SER A 76 -26.25 2.42 -3.10
C SER A 76 -24.80 2.90 -3.04
N GLN A 77 -23.96 2.30 -2.17
CA GLN A 77 -22.56 2.71 -1.97
C GLN A 77 -21.64 1.50 -1.76
N THR A 78 -20.33 1.70 -1.93
CA THR A 78 -19.35 0.63 -1.66
C THR A 78 -19.04 0.50 -0.17
N LEU A 79 -19.17 1.58 0.60
CA LEU A 79 -18.81 1.64 2.02
C LEU A 79 -19.92 2.29 2.85
N CYS A 80 -20.45 1.55 3.83
CA CYS A 80 -21.50 2.03 4.73
C CYS A 80 -21.04 1.93 6.20
N LYS A 81 -21.50 2.86 7.03
CA LYS A 81 -21.43 2.74 8.50
C LYS A 81 -22.84 2.71 9.07
N PHE A 82 -23.18 1.67 9.83
CA PHE A 82 -24.46 1.51 10.52
C PHE A 82 -24.26 1.70 12.03
N ILE A 83 -25.01 2.61 12.66
CA ILE A 83 -24.95 2.79 14.11
C ILE A 83 -25.96 1.84 14.76
N VAL A 84 -25.50 1.04 15.71
CA VAL A 84 -26.31 0.09 16.47
C VAL A 84 -26.74 0.74 17.77
N ILE A 85 -27.94 1.31 17.77
CA ILE A 85 -28.63 1.81 18.96
C ILE A 85 -29.88 0.92 19.09
N SER A 86 -29.78 -0.15 19.88
CA SER A 86 -30.84 -1.12 20.22
C SER A 86 -32.29 -0.73 19.88
N PRO A 87 -33.16 -1.60 19.32
CA PRO A 87 -32.95 -2.73 18.39
C PRO A 87 -32.96 -2.26 16.92
N THR A 88 -32.94 -0.94 16.70
CA THR A 88 -33.12 -0.33 15.38
C THR A 88 -31.78 0.19 14.88
N VAL A 89 -31.34 -0.29 13.72
CA VAL A 89 -30.17 0.29 13.04
C VAL A 89 -30.53 1.71 12.61
N GLN A 90 -29.89 2.70 13.21
CA GLN A 90 -30.14 4.11 12.88
C GLN A 90 -29.07 4.63 11.92
N TYR A 91 -29.56 5.31 10.88
CA TYR A 91 -28.88 6.17 9.91
C TYR A 91 -27.52 5.66 9.40
N PRO A 92 -27.48 4.92 8.26
CA PRO A 92 -26.21 4.62 7.65
C PRO A 92 -25.58 5.92 7.15
N ASN A 93 -24.35 6.14 7.55
CA ASN A 93 -23.54 7.18 6.93
C ASN A 93 -22.88 6.59 5.69
N ASN A 94 -23.02 7.31 4.57
CA ASN A 94 -22.27 7.02 3.36
C ASN A 94 -20.78 7.29 3.64
N LEU A 95 -19.97 6.26 3.49
CA LEU A 95 -18.54 6.37 3.71
C LEU A 95 -17.72 6.40 2.41
N GLY A 96 -18.37 6.25 1.25
CA GLY A 96 -17.73 6.42 -0.04
C GLY A 96 -18.46 5.73 -1.19
N SER A 97 -18.40 6.37 -2.36
CA SER A 97 -18.90 5.82 -3.63
C SER A 97 -17.82 5.06 -4.38
N ILE A 98 -18.20 3.96 -5.03
CA ILE A 98 -17.31 3.19 -5.90
C ILE A 98 -16.76 4.03 -7.07
N GLU A 99 -17.55 4.98 -7.57
CA GLU A 99 -17.17 5.82 -8.70
C GLU A 99 -16.00 6.75 -8.35
N SER A 100 -15.91 7.16 -7.09
CA SER A 100 -14.88 8.05 -6.55
C SER A 100 -13.55 7.36 -6.25
N VAL A 101 -13.46 6.03 -6.42
CA VAL A 101 -12.28 5.26 -6.01
C VAL A 101 -11.03 5.76 -6.72
N HIS A 102 -10.03 6.08 -5.90
CA HIS A 102 -8.70 6.48 -6.32
C HIS A 102 -7.63 5.65 -5.60
N PHE A 103 -6.75 5.03 -6.38
CA PHE A 103 -5.71 4.15 -5.88
C PHE A 103 -4.42 4.94 -5.68
N THR A 104 -3.80 4.80 -4.51
CA THR A 104 -2.47 5.34 -4.21
C THR A 104 -1.59 4.26 -3.62
N VAL A 105 -0.26 4.37 -3.78
CA VAL A 105 0.68 3.47 -3.10
C VAL A 105 1.49 4.29 -2.10
N VAL A 106 1.50 3.86 -0.84
CA VAL A 106 2.27 4.51 0.22
C VAL A 106 3.07 3.45 0.94
N GLY A 107 4.41 3.54 0.89
CA GLY A 107 5.29 2.53 1.48
C GLY A 107 5.03 1.11 0.96
N GLY A 108 4.78 0.95 -0.34
CA GLY A 108 4.46 -0.33 -0.99
C GLY A 108 3.04 -0.86 -0.73
N THR A 109 2.27 -0.21 0.14
CA THR A 109 0.88 -0.57 0.46
C THR A 109 -0.09 0.16 -0.47
N VAL A 110 -0.99 -0.60 -1.11
CA VAL A 110 -2.04 -0.02 -1.95
C VAL A 110 -3.18 0.48 -1.08
N ASN A 111 -3.58 1.72 -1.29
CA ASN A 111 -4.66 2.40 -0.59
C ASN A 111 -5.77 2.76 -1.58
N LEU A 112 -6.99 2.35 -1.25
CA LEU A 112 -8.19 2.73 -1.99
C LEU A 112 -8.85 3.88 -1.26
N ASN A 113 -8.94 5.02 -1.91
CA ASN A 113 -9.53 6.23 -1.36
C ASN A 113 -10.89 6.46 -2.01
N TYR A 114 -11.92 6.52 -1.18
CA TYR A 114 -13.30 6.78 -1.58
C TYR A 114 -13.76 8.10 -0.99
N LYS A 115 -14.62 8.81 -1.70
CA LYS A 115 -15.30 10.01 -1.24
C LYS A 115 -16.80 9.81 -1.37
N ASP A 116 -17.56 10.36 -0.45
CA ASP A 116 -19.00 10.45 -0.62
C ASP A 116 -19.35 11.57 -1.63
N PRO A 117 -20.55 11.56 -2.23
CA PRO A 117 -20.96 12.57 -3.20
C PRO A 117 -20.96 14.01 -2.66
N THR A 118 -21.12 14.19 -1.34
CA THR A 118 -21.10 15.53 -0.73
C THR A 118 -19.68 16.06 -0.50
N GLY A 119 -18.67 15.20 -0.57
CA GLY A 119 -17.27 15.53 -0.31
C GLY A 119 -16.93 15.72 1.17
N ASN A 120 -17.90 15.57 2.08
CA ASN A 120 -17.70 15.73 3.52
C ASN A 120 -17.14 14.46 4.18
N THR A 121 -17.17 13.32 3.50
CA THR A 121 -16.67 12.05 4.02
C THR A 121 -15.67 11.42 3.05
N GLN A 122 -14.52 10.99 3.58
CA GLN A 122 -13.53 10.21 2.86
C GLN A 122 -13.21 8.93 3.62
N SER A 123 -13.09 7.82 2.91
CA SER A 123 -12.61 6.55 3.46
C SER A 123 -11.38 6.08 2.74
N THR A 124 -10.40 5.59 3.49
CA THR A 124 -9.22 4.92 2.96
C THR A 124 -9.22 3.47 3.41
N VAL A 125 -9.14 2.54 2.46
CA VAL A 125 -8.94 1.12 2.73
C VAL A 125 -7.53 0.74 2.30
N SER A 126 -6.69 0.37 3.27
CA SER A 126 -5.32 -0.08 3.03
C SER A 126 -5.29 -1.60 2.82
N LEU A 127 -4.68 -2.05 1.73
CA LEU A 127 -4.50 -3.46 1.40
C LEU A 127 -3.14 -3.93 1.94
N VAL A 128 -3.17 -4.72 3.01
CA VAL A 128 -1.96 -5.08 3.74
C VAL A 128 -1.68 -6.57 3.62
N CYS A 129 -0.45 -6.91 3.26
CA CYS A 129 0.04 -8.28 3.28
C CYS A 129 -0.01 -8.85 4.70
N SER A 130 -0.52 -10.06 4.86
CA SER A 130 -0.39 -10.84 6.09
C SER A 130 -0.27 -12.32 5.75
N GLU A 131 0.88 -12.91 6.02
CA GLU A 131 1.14 -14.34 5.78
C GLU A 131 0.45 -15.26 6.79
N GLU A 132 0.02 -14.72 7.93
CA GLU A 132 -0.53 -15.54 9.02
C GLU A 132 -2.06 -15.54 9.05
N LYS A 133 -2.69 -14.45 8.59
CA LYS A 133 -4.13 -14.28 8.73
C LYS A 133 -4.91 -14.63 7.48
N GLU A 134 -6.08 -15.21 7.69
CA GLU A 134 -7.14 -15.20 6.68
C GLU A 134 -7.57 -13.75 6.37
N THR A 135 -8.24 -13.57 5.22
CA THR A 135 -8.69 -12.26 4.77
C THR A 135 -9.54 -11.56 5.84
N THR A 136 -8.98 -10.54 6.49
CA THR A 136 -9.57 -9.86 7.66
C THR A 136 -9.74 -8.37 7.38
N PHE A 137 -10.93 -7.86 7.61
CA PHE A 137 -11.25 -6.43 7.45
C PHE A 137 -11.42 -5.76 8.81
N GLN A 138 -10.76 -4.61 9.01
CA GLN A 138 -10.73 -3.92 10.29
C GLN A 138 -10.92 -2.42 10.11
N HIS A 139 -11.65 -1.80 11.05
CA HIS A 139 -11.69 -0.34 11.19
C HIS A 139 -10.56 0.11 12.13
N ILE A 140 -9.60 0.87 11.59
CA ILE A 140 -8.44 1.35 12.33
C ILE A 140 -8.80 2.57 13.14
N GLN A 141 -9.25 3.64 12.49
CA GLN A 141 -9.57 4.91 13.15
C GLN A 141 -10.46 5.77 12.26
N ASN A 142 -11.01 6.83 12.86
CA ASN A 142 -11.65 7.91 12.14
C ASN A 142 -11.17 9.25 12.71
N ILE A 143 -11.09 10.26 11.85
CA ILE A 143 -10.67 11.61 12.18
C ILE A 143 -11.81 12.55 11.76
N THR A 144 -12.26 13.40 12.67
CA THR A 144 -13.28 14.41 12.39
C THR A 144 -12.66 15.78 12.53
N ILE A 145 -12.75 16.60 11.49
CA ILE A 145 -12.26 17.99 11.46
C ILE A 145 -13.43 18.86 10.99
N PHE A 146 -14.03 19.63 11.91
CA PHE A 146 -15.29 20.35 11.67
C PHE A 146 -16.38 19.40 11.13
N ASN A 147 -16.89 19.66 9.92
CA ASN A 147 -17.92 18.85 9.25
C ASN A 147 -17.34 17.73 8.37
N TYR A 148 -16.00 17.63 8.30
CA TYR A 148 -15.32 16.68 7.44
C TYR A 148 -14.88 15.45 8.23
N GLN A 149 -15.18 14.26 7.71
CA GLN A 149 -14.89 12.98 8.34
C GLN A 149 -13.98 12.11 7.47
N LYS A 150 -12.90 11.61 8.05
CA LYS A 150 -12.00 10.61 7.44
C LYS A 150 -12.09 9.29 8.18
N TYR A 151 -12.25 8.20 7.46
CA TYR A 151 -12.26 6.85 8.02
C TYR A 151 -11.11 6.03 7.44
N PHE A 152 -10.48 5.21 8.27
CA PHE A 152 -9.34 4.39 7.90
C PHE A 152 -9.64 2.93 8.22
N PHE A 153 -9.52 2.10 7.19
CA PHE A 153 -9.77 0.67 7.23
C PHE A 153 -8.56 -0.09 6.72
N GLN A 154 -8.48 -1.36 7.07
CA GLN A 154 -7.44 -2.24 6.61
C GLN A 154 -8.04 -3.58 6.20
N LEU A 155 -7.70 -4.04 4.99
CA LEU A 155 -7.93 -5.41 4.56
C LEU A 155 -6.58 -6.15 4.59
N GLN A 156 -6.44 -7.07 5.52
CA GLN A 156 -5.26 -7.94 5.63
C GLN A 156 -5.52 -9.23 4.86
N SER A 157 -4.63 -9.62 3.95
CA SER A 157 -4.73 -10.89 3.20
C SER A 157 -3.36 -11.35 2.70
N LYS A 158 -3.17 -12.68 2.63
CA LYS A 158 -2.01 -13.31 1.98
C LYS A 158 -1.85 -12.88 0.52
N GLN A 159 -2.96 -12.60 -0.17
CA GLN A 159 -2.98 -12.23 -1.58
C GLN A 159 -2.34 -10.87 -1.88
N PHE A 160 -2.12 -10.04 -0.87
CA PHE A 160 -1.45 -8.75 -1.04
C PHE A 160 0.06 -8.82 -0.79
N CYS A 161 0.58 -10.00 -0.46
CA CYS A 161 2.00 -10.24 -0.32
C CYS A 161 2.65 -10.34 -1.71
N SER A 162 3.61 -9.47 -2.00
CA SER A 162 4.37 -9.56 -3.25
C SER A 162 5.22 -10.83 -3.25
N SER A 163 5.20 -11.57 -4.36
CA SER A 163 6.05 -12.75 -4.58
C SER A 163 7.55 -12.43 -4.62
N HIS A 164 7.90 -11.14 -4.73
CA HIS A 164 9.26 -10.64 -4.99
C HIS A 164 9.68 -9.48 -4.09
N SER A 165 9.31 -9.44 -2.81
CA SER A 165 9.96 -8.50 -1.89
C SER A 165 11.39 -8.99 -1.63
N LEU A 166 12.38 -8.44 -2.34
CA LEU A 166 13.76 -8.55 -1.90
C LEU A 166 13.84 -7.99 -0.49
N SER A 167 14.14 -8.86 0.48
CA SER A 167 14.32 -8.47 1.87
C SER A 167 15.33 -7.32 1.93
N THR A 168 15.09 -6.34 2.80
CA THR A 168 16.05 -5.26 3.08
C THR A 168 17.45 -5.82 3.41
N GLY A 169 17.50 -7.03 3.98
CA GLY A 169 18.75 -7.78 4.19
C GLY A 169 19.47 -8.16 2.89
N SER A 170 18.74 -8.55 1.85
CA SER A 170 19.30 -8.86 0.53
C SER A 170 19.92 -7.62 -0.13
N ILE A 171 19.31 -6.43 0.06
CA ILE A 171 19.85 -5.16 -0.46
C ILE A 171 21.17 -4.81 0.23
N ILE A 172 21.23 -4.95 1.56
CA ILE A 172 22.47 -4.74 2.34
C ILE A 172 23.57 -5.72 1.89
N CYS A 173 23.23 -7.00 1.69
CA CYS A 173 24.17 -8.00 1.18
C CYS A 173 24.71 -7.64 -0.21
N ILE A 174 23.87 -7.15 -1.13
CA ILE A 174 24.31 -6.73 -2.47
C ILE A 174 25.27 -5.54 -2.37
N VAL A 175 24.95 -4.53 -1.55
CA VAL A 175 25.83 -3.36 -1.35
C VAL A 175 27.18 -3.76 -0.76
N LEU A 176 27.19 -4.66 0.24
CA LEU A 176 28.42 -5.17 0.83
C LEU A 176 29.25 -6.00 -0.16
N LEU A 177 28.61 -6.86 -0.96
CA LEU A 177 29.29 -7.63 -2.01
C LEU A 177 29.91 -6.72 -3.07
N CYS A 178 29.19 -5.71 -3.54
CA CYS A 178 29.72 -4.72 -4.47
C CYS A 178 30.91 -3.95 -3.87
N ALA A 179 30.82 -3.51 -2.62
CA ALA A 179 31.92 -2.82 -1.93
C ALA A 179 33.16 -3.73 -1.76
N CYS A 180 32.98 -5.01 -1.45
CA CYS A 180 34.05 -6.00 -1.34
C CYS A 180 34.72 -6.35 -2.67
N ILE A 181 33.96 -6.39 -3.78
CA ILE A 181 34.52 -6.66 -5.11
C ILE A 181 35.34 -5.46 -5.59
N ILE A 182 34.89 -4.24 -5.31
CA ILE A 182 35.60 -3.00 -5.67
C ILE A 182 36.83 -2.76 -4.78
N SER A 183 36.79 -3.19 -3.52
CA SER A 183 37.91 -3.07 -2.58
C SER A 183 38.96 -4.16 -2.70
N ARG A 184 38.76 -5.18 -3.55
CA ARG A 184 39.87 -6.07 -3.92
C ARG A 184 40.91 -5.21 -4.66
N PRO A 185 42.12 -5.04 -4.10
CA PRO A 185 43.19 -4.44 -4.88
C PRO A 185 43.33 -5.30 -6.14
N ARG A 186 43.39 -4.66 -7.31
CA ARG A 186 43.96 -5.29 -8.50
C ARG A 186 45.37 -5.70 -8.11
N SER A 187 45.56 -6.91 -7.61
CA SER A 187 46.83 -7.59 -7.72
C SER A 187 47.08 -7.67 -9.21
N CYS A 188 47.94 -6.78 -9.70
CA CYS A 188 48.49 -6.83 -11.04
C CYS A 188 48.87 -8.27 -11.34
N TYR A 189 48.08 -8.92 -12.21
CA TYR A 189 48.56 -10.06 -12.97
C TYR A 189 49.66 -9.52 -13.88
N GLN A 190 50.91 -9.68 -13.46
CA GLN A 190 52.05 -9.63 -14.35
C GLN A 190 52.86 -10.90 -14.08
N TYR A 191 52.47 -11.98 -14.75
CA TYR A 191 53.34 -13.14 -14.96
C TYR A 191 53.52 -13.34 -16.48
N ILE A 192 54.77 -13.10 -16.90
CA ILE A 192 55.59 -13.81 -17.90
C ILE A 192 55.37 -13.52 -19.40
N CYS A 193 56.45 -13.06 -20.06
CA CYS A 193 57.15 -13.69 -21.22
C CYS A 193 58.34 -12.78 -21.64
N THR A 194 59.58 -13.06 -21.19
CA THR A 194 60.72 -13.57 -22.01
C THR A 194 60.89 -12.95 -23.40
N THR A 195 61.96 -12.17 -23.60
CA THR A 195 63.22 -12.55 -24.29
C THR A 195 64.32 -11.58 -23.90
#